data_AF-A0A067ZDP3-F1
#
_entry.id   AF-A0A067ZDP3-F1
#
_cell.length_a   1.000
_cell.length_b   1.000
_cell.length_c   1.000
_cell.angle_alpha   90.00
_cell.angle_beta   90.00
_cell.angle_gamma   90.00
#
_symmetry.space_group_name_H-M   'P 1'
#
loop_
_entity.id
_entity.type
_entity.pdbx_description
1 polymer ?
#
loop_
_entity_poly.entity_id
_entity_poly.type
_entity_poly.pdbx_seq_one_letter_code
_entity_poly.pdbx_strand_id
1 'polypeptide(L)'
;TLDTLEETVDEAIANNCNLIVSFHPIIFGGLKKLNGNNYVERVVLKAIKNDIAIYATHTALDNSKVGVSAKMCEVLNLQNTKVLIPKKGIIKKLTTYVPFAEANNLREKLFEAGAGTIGNYDNCSFNIEGKGSYRGNEHSNPTVGKKGE
;
A
#
# COMPACT_ATOMS: atom_id res chain seq x y z
N THR A 1 -18.81 8.96 -2.86
CA THR A 1 -20.03 8.45 -2.20
C THR A 1 -19.67 7.49 -1.07
N LEU A 2 -20.60 7.17 -0.17
CA LEU A 2 -20.43 6.07 0.81
C LEU A 2 -20.76 4.74 0.13
N ASP A 3 -22.00 4.59 -0.33
CA ASP A 3 -22.55 3.44 -1.04
C ASP A 3 -22.78 3.75 -2.51
N THR A 4 -22.63 2.75 -3.38
CA THR A 4 -22.97 2.89 -4.80
C THR A 4 -24.34 2.26 -5.02
N LEU A 5 -25.38 3.08 -4.95
CA LEU A 5 -26.76 2.66 -5.21
C LEU A 5 -27.18 3.06 -6.63
N GLU A 6 -28.40 2.69 -7.03
CA GLU A 6 -28.91 3.01 -8.37
C GLU A 6 -29.01 4.53 -8.57
N GLU A 7 -29.39 5.25 -7.51
CA GLU A 7 -29.50 6.70 -7.46
C GLU A 7 -28.13 7.38 -7.56
N THR A 8 -27.07 6.76 -7.03
CA THR A 8 -25.71 7.27 -7.17
C THR A 8 -25.22 7.18 -8.61
N VAL A 9 -25.61 6.13 -9.33
CA VAL A 9 -25.32 6.01 -10.76
C VAL A 9 -26.16 7.01 -11.56
N ASP A 10 -27.42 7.23 -11.21
CA ASP A 10 -28.24 8.27 -11.82
C ASP A 10 -27.66 9.67 -11.64
N GLU A 11 -27.19 9.99 -10.43
CA GLU A 11 -26.49 11.24 -10.14
C GLU A 11 -25.23 11.38 -11.01
N ALA A 12 -24.42 10.33 -11.14
CA ALA A 12 -23.24 10.34 -11.97
C ALA A 12 -23.58 10.57 -13.46
N ILE A 13 -24.62 9.91 -13.98
CA ILE A 13 -25.12 10.13 -15.34
C ILE A 13 -25.58 11.58 -15.53
N ALA A 14 -26.40 12.10 -14.60
CA ALA A 14 -26.94 13.46 -14.67
C ALA A 14 -25.84 14.53 -14.63
N ASN A 15 -24.74 14.26 -13.93
CA ASN A 15 -23.58 15.15 -13.84
C ASN A 15 -22.47 14.85 -14.86
N ASN A 16 -22.70 13.94 -15.81
CA ASN A 16 -21.72 13.52 -16.82
C ASN A 16 -20.37 13.04 -16.21
N CYS A 17 -20.46 12.33 -15.09
CA CYS A 17 -19.32 11.70 -14.40
C CYS A 17 -19.15 10.26 -14.89
N ASN A 18 -17.91 9.86 -15.15
CA ASN A 18 -17.55 8.50 -15.58
C ASN A 18 -16.82 7.68 -14.51
N LEU A 19 -16.67 8.20 -13.29
CA LEU A 19 -16.04 7.52 -12.17
C LEU A 19 -16.79 7.80 -10.87
N ILE A 20 -17.16 6.74 -10.16
CA ILE A 20 -17.67 6.78 -8.81
C ILE A 20 -16.59 6.24 -7.87
N VAL A 21 -16.11 7.08 -6.95
CA VAL A 21 -15.29 6.64 -5.83
C VAL A 21 -16.22 6.39 -4.63
N SER A 22 -16.33 5.14 -4.20
CA SER A 22 -17.15 4.71 -3.07
C SER A 22 -16.30 4.24 -1.89
N PHE A 23 -16.88 4.31 -0.69
CA PHE A 23 -16.26 3.70 0.47
C PHE A 23 -16.58 2.19 0.50
N HIS A 24 -17.86 1.81 0.45
CA HIS A 24 -18.26 0.41 0.45
C HIS A 24 -18.13 -0.19 -0.95
N PRO A 25 -17.54 -1.39 -1.09
CA PRO A 25 -17.45 -2.09 -2.37
C PRO A 25 -18.80 -2.71 -2.71
N ILE A 26 -19.33 -2.38 -3.89
CA ILE A 26 -20.63 -2.89 -4.33
C ILE A 26 -20.59 -4.41 -4.61
N ILE A 27 -19.46 -4.92 -5.09
CA ILE A 27 -19.20 -6.36 -5.22
C ILE A 27 -18.38 -6.81 -4.00
N PHE A 28 -19.05 -7.11 -2.89
CA PHE A 28 -18.40 -7.60 -1.66
C PHE A 28 -18.19 -9.12 -1.68
N GLY A 29 -19.20 -9.86 -2.15
CA GLY A 29 -19.09 -11.28 -2.47
C GLY A 29 -18.90 -11.47 -3.98
N GLY A 30 -18.18 -12.53 -4.37
CA GLY A 30 -17.98 -12.84 -5.79
C GLY A 30 -19.29 -12.90 -6.57
N LEU A 31 -19.33 -12.22 -7.72
CA LEU A 31 -20.51 -12.12 -8.56
C LEU A 31 -20.64 -13.36 -9.45
N LYS A 32 -21.61 -14.24 -9.18
CA LYS A 32 -21.81 -15.50 -9.93
C LYS A 32 -22.73 -15.37 -11.14
N LYS A 33 -23.58 -14.34 -11.16
CA LYS A 33 -24.57 -14.06 -12.19
C LYS A 33 -24.72 -12.54 -12.32
N LEU A 34 -25.10 -12.07 -13.51
CA LEU A 34 -25.39 -10.67 -13.78
C LEU A 34 -26.62 -10.59 -14.70
N ASN A 35 -27.80 -10.81 -14.12
CA ASN A 35 -29.09 -10.80 -14.80
C ASN A 35 -30.05 -9.72 -14.28
N GLY A 36 -29.64 -8.94 -13.27
CA GLY A 36 -30.41 -7.78 -12.77
C GLY A 36 -31.45 -8.15 -11.72
N ASN A 37 -31.38 -9.34 -11.15
CA ASN A 37 -32.37 -9.82 -10.16
C ASN A 37 -32.21 -9.18 -8.77
N ASN A 38 -31.06 -8.58 -8.46
CA ASN A 38 -30.83 -7.84 -7.22
C ASN A 38 -30.20 -6.48 -7.50
N TYR A 39 -30.15 -5.62 -6.48
CA TYR A 39 -29.68 -4.25 -6.64
C TYR A 39 -28.22 -4.18 -7.08
N VAL A 40 -27.32 -5.01 -6.53
CA VAL A 40 -25.89 -5.04 -6.92
C VAL A 40 -25.78 -5.27 -8.42
N GLU A 41 -26.48 -6.29 -8.93
CA GLU A 41 -26.50 -6.61 -10.35
C GLU A 41 -27.08 -5.48 -11.20
N ARG A 42 -28.18 -4.85 -10.77
CA ARG A 42 -28.77 -3.73 -11.50
C ARG A 42 -27.86 -2.51 -11.55
N VAL A 43 -27.25 -2.14 -10.43
CA VAL A 43 -26.30 -1.02 -10.35
C VAL A 43 -25.08 -1.28 -11.23
N VAL A 44 -24.50 -2.49 -11.15
CA VAL A 44 -23.35 -2.87 -11.98
C VAL A 44 -23.73 -2.85 -13.47
N LEU A 45 -24.87 -3.42 -13.86
CA LEU A 45 -25.37 -3.37 -15.23
C LEU A 45 -25.57 -1.93 -15.72
N LYS A 46 -26.11 -1.06 -14.86
CA LYS A 46 -26.37 0.34 -15.18
C LYS A 46 -25.06 1.12 -15.35
N ALA A 47 -24.09 0.93 -14.46
CA ALA A 47 -22.77 1.54 -14.57
C ALA A 47 -22.05 1.10 -15.85
N ILE A 48 -22.08 -0.19 -16.18
CA ILE A 48 -21.50 -0.74 -17.43
C ILE A 48 -22.14 -0.08 -18.65
N LYS A 49 -23.47 0.01 -18.71
CA LYS A 49 -24.20 0.58 -19.87
C LYS A 49 -23.95 2.07 -20.11
N ASN A 50 -23.44 2.78 -19.09
CA ASN A 50 -23.17 4.21 -19.16
C ASN A 50 -21.67 4.53 -19.05
N ASP A 51 -20.80 3.53 -19.23
CA ASP A 51 -19.34 3.68 -19.17
C ASP A 51 -18.82 4.34 -17.87
N ILE A 52 -19.46 4.00 -16.74
CA ILE A 52 -19.10 4.51 -15.41
C ILE A 52 -18.27 3.48 -14.66
N ALA A 53 -17.03 3.83 -14.33
CA ALA A 53 -16.17 3.05 -13.46
C ALA A 53 -16.57 3.21 -11.99
N ILE A 54 -16.45 2.15 -11.20
CA ILE A 54 -16.67 2.16 -9.75
C ILE A 54 -15.39 1.71 -9.05
N TYR A 55 -14.86 2.56 -8.16
CA TYR A 55 -13.66 2.30 -7.37
C TYR A 55 -13.98 2.37 -5.88
N ALA A 56 -13.71 1.30 -5.14
CA ALA A 56 -14.02 1.20 -3.72
C ALA A 56 -12.76 1.19 -2.83
N THR A 57 -12.69 2.08 -1.84
CA THR A 57 -11.52 2.21 -0.95
C THR A 57 -11.62 1.39 0.34
N HIS A 58 -12.83 1.22 0.87
CA HIS A 58 -13.16 0.43 2.06
C HIS A 58 -12.13 0.57 3.21
N THR A 59 -11.63 -0.56 3.71
CA THR A 59 -10.67 -0.61 4.83
C THR A 59 -9.33 0.06 4.55
N ALA A 60 -8.94 0.31 3.30
CA ALA A 60 -7.75 1.08 3.01
C ALA A 60 -7.92 2.54 3.49
N LEU A 61 -9.12 3.11 3.31
CA LEU A 61 -9.43 4.44 3.82
C LEU A 61 -9.57 4.43 5.35
N ASP A 62 -10.13 3.38 5.96
CA ASP A 62 -10.17 3.26 7.43
C ASP A 62 -8.78 3.25 8.08
N ASN A 63 -7.80 2.67 7.38
CA ASN A 63 -6.41 2.55 7.86
C ASN A 63 -5.53 3.76 7.49
N SER A 64 -6.08 4.77 6.82
CA SER A 64 -5.36 5.99 6.49
C SER A 64 -5.25 6.91 7.71
N LYS A 65 -4.09 7.58 7.85
CA LYS A 65 -3.88 8.62 8.88
C LYS A 65 -4.83 9.82 8.74
N VAL A 66 -5.40 10.00 7.54
CA VAL A 66 -6.36 11.06 7.21
C VAL A 66 -7.70 10.47 6.75
N GLY A 67 -7.98 9.23 7.19
CA GLY A 67 -9.14 8.45 6.78
C GLY A 67 -10.39 8.67 7.61
N VAL A 68 -11.32 7.71 7.52
CA VAL A 68 -12.63 7.73 8.21
C VAL A 68 -12.48 7.97 9.72
N SER A 69 -11.65 7.17 10.38
CA SER A 69 -11.44 7.28 11.84
C SER A 69 -10.84 8.63 12.24
N ALA A 70 -9.91 9.16 11.43
CA ALA A 70 -9.30 10.46 11.68
C ALA A 70 -10.33 11.59 11.54
N LYS A 71 -11.19 11.54 10.52
CA LYS A 71 -12.25 12.53 10.34
C LYS A 71 -13.31 12.47 11.46
N MET A 72 -13.66 11.27 11.93
CA MET A 72 -14.55 11.12 13.08
C MET A 72 -13.95 11.77 14.34
N CYS A 73 -12.65 11.57 14.59
CA CYS A 73 -11.98 12.23 15.70
C CYS A 73 -12.02 13.76 15.58
N GLU A 74 -11.79 14.29 14.39
CA GLU A 74 -11.85 15.73 14.11
C GLU A 74 -13.27 16.29 14.38
N VAL A 75 -14.31 15.66 13.84
CA VAL A 75 -15.71 16.09 14.03
C VAL A 75 -16.13 16.05 15.50
N LEU A 76 -15.67 15.04 16.25
CA LEU A 76 -15.91 14.91 17.69
C LEU A 76 -14.95 15.77 18.54
N ASN A 77 -14.05 16.52 17.91
CA ASN A 77 -13.05 17.37 18.55
C ASN A 77 -12.15 16.63 19.55
N LEU A 78 -11.85 15.35 19.27
CA LEU A 78 -10.99 14.53 20.10
C LEU A 78 -9.54 15.00 20.01
N GLN A 79 -8.87 15.07 21.15
CA GLN A 79 -7.48 15.49 21.27
C GLN A 79 -6.56 14.29 21.52
N ASN A 80 -5.27 14.43 21.18
CA ASN A 80 -4.24 13.41 21.45
C ASN A 80 -4.58 12.01 20.93
N THR A 81 -5.17 11.94 19.73
CA THR A 81 -5.59 10.69 19.09
C THR A 81 -4.42 9.78 18.76
N LYS A 82 -4.62 8.47 18.89
CA LYS A 82 -3.65 7.44 18.51
C LYS A 82 -4.33 6.31 17.76
N VAL A 83 -3.56 5.56 16.96
CA VAL A 83 -4.05 4.36 16.29
C VAL A 83 -4.53 3.36 17.35
N LEU A 84 -5.79 2.94 17.25
CA LEU A 84 -6.42 2.03 18.22
C LEU A 84 -5.86 0.60 18.11
N ILE A 85 -5.68 0.10 16.89
CA ILE A 85 -5.18 -1.25 16.61
C ILE A 85 -3.98 -1.16 15.65
N PRO A 86 -2.74 -1.01 16.17
CA PRO A 86 -1.56 -0.88 15.32
C PRO A 86 -1.24 -2.18 14.56
N LYS A 87 -0.92 -2.06 13.27
CA LYS A 87 -0.41 -3.20 12.48
C LYS A 87 0.98 -3.60 12.97
N LYS A 88 1.17 -4.90 13.18
CA LYS A 88 2.47 -5.49 13.57
C LYS A 88 3.29 -5.85 12.32
N GLY A 89 4.61 -5.85 12.45
CA GLY A 89 5.52 -6.39 11.43
C GLY A 89 5.64 -5.58 10.14
N ILE A 90 5.20 -4.31 10.14
CA ILE A 90 5.29 -3.39 8.99
C ILE A 90 6.70 -2.84 8.77
N ILE A 91 7.54 -2.77 9.81
CA ILE A 91 8.95 -2.40 9.71
C ILE A 91 9.78 -3.68 9.61
N LYS A 92 10.74 -3.70 8.68
CA LYS A 92 11.71 -4.78 8.51
C LYS A 92 13.12 -4.23 8.73
N LYS A 93 14.00 -5.07 9.27
CA LYS A 93 15.43 -4.78 9.38
C LYS A 93 16.15 -5.44 8.21
N LEU A 94 16.76 -4.63 7.35
CA LEU A 94 17.70 -5.11 6.35
C LEU A 94 19.09 -5.16 6.98
N THR A 95 19.66 -6.36 7.04
CA THR A 95 21.08 -6.56 7.35
C THR A 95 21.74 -7.05 6.07
N THR A 96 22.76 -6.35 5.61
CA THR A 96 23.54 -6.71 4.41
C THR A 96 25.02 -6.53 4.69
N TYR A 97 25.84 -7.13 3.84
CA TYR A 97 27.30 -7.10 3.92
C TYR A 97 27.85 -6.64 2.59
N VAL A 98 28.85 -5.77 2.64
CA VAL A 98 29.42 -5.13 1.46
C VAL A 98 30.92 -4.91 1.70
N PRO A 99 31.77 -5.03 0.67
CA PRO A 99 33.17 -4.61 0.78
C PRO A 99 33.28 -3.16 1.27
N PHE A 100 34.29 -2.87 2.08
CA PHE A 100 34.44 -1.55 2.72
C PHE A 100 34.42 -0.39 1.72
N ALA A 101 35.08 -0.55 0.56
CA ALA A 101 35.12 0.46 -0.50
C ALA A 101 33.74 0.82 -1.08
N GLU A 102 32.79 -0.12 -1.06
CA GLU A 102 31.45 0.04 -1.64
C GLU A 102 30.39 0.44 -0.59
N ALA A 103 30.78 0.52 0.70
CA ALA A 103 29.84 0.72 1.80
C ALA A 103 29.05 2.04 1.70
N ASN A 104 29.70 3.12 1.25
CA ASN A 104 29.04 4.42 1.08
C ASN A 104 28.04 4.38 -0.08
N ASN A 105 28.47 3.88 -1.24
CA ASN A 105 27.65 3.79 -2.45
C ASN A 105 26.39 2.94 -2.22
N LEU A 106 26.53 1.75 -1.60
CA LEU A 106 25.38 0.91 -1.27
C LEU A 106 24.39 1.64 -0.35
N ARG A 107 24.90 2.35 0.66
CA ARG A 107 24.05 3.02 1.65
C ARG A 107 23.28 4.19 1.04
N GLU A 108 23.91 5.00 0.19
CA GLU A 108 23.23 6.06 -0.56
C GLU A 108 22.10 5.49 -1.43
N LYS A 109 22.36 4.38 -2.14
CA LYS A 109 21.32 3.71 -2.94
C LYS A 109 20.17 3.15 -2.11
N LEU A 110 20.46 2.64 -0.91
CA LEU A 110 19.40 2.20 0.01
C LEU A 110 18.55 3.38 0.48
N PHE A 111 19.16 4.53 0.77
CA PHE A 111 18.45 5.73 1.18
C PHE A 111 17.60 6.33 0.05
N GLU A 112 18.13 6.40 -1.17
CA GLU A 112 17.36 6.80 -2.36
C GLU A 112 16.12 5.91 -2.56
N ALA A 113 16.22 4.61 -2.27
CA ALA A 113 15.09 3.68 -2.31
C ALA A 113 14.12 3.81 -1.12
N GLY A 114 14.38 4.72 -0.19
CA GLY A 114 13.53 5.02 0.98
C GLY A 114 13.88 4.25 2.26
N ALA A 115 14.92 3.41 2.25
CA ALA A 115 15.38 2.75 3.46
C ALA A 115 15.90 3.76 4.49
N GLY A 116 15.75 3.47 5.79
CA GLY A 116 16.23 4.37 6.83
C GLY A 116 15.36 5.61 7.08
N THR A 117 14.17 5.71 6.48
CA THR A 117 13.19 6.74 6.85
C THR A 117 12.34 6.25 8.02
N ILE A 118 12.55 6.82 9.21
CA ILE A 118 11.87 6.43 10.46
C ILE A 118 11.40 7.68 11.20
N GLY A 119 10.08 7.87 11.27
CA GLY A 119 9.50 9.01 11.96
C GLY A 119 9.93 10.34 11.31
N ASN A 120 10.60 11.19 12.07
CA ASN A 120 11.10 12.49 11.62
C ASN A 120 12.57 12.46 11.15
N TYR A 121 13.12 11.27 10.93
CA TYR A 121 14.51 11.08 10.54
C TYR A 121 14.59 10.31 9.22
N ASP A 122 15.52 10.70 8.36
CA ASP A 122 15.90 9.99 7.15
C ASP A 122 17.33 9.42 7.29
N ASN A 123 17.78 8.68 6.27
CA ASN A 123 19.16 8.18 6.18
C ASN A 123 19.63 7.38 7.42
N CYS A 124 18.72 6.75 8.15
CA CYS A 124 19.05 5.97 9.34
C CYS A 124 19.78 4.67 8.96
N SER A 125 21.01 4.50 9.44
CA SER A 125 21.77 3.27 9.29
C SER A 125 22.66 3.01 10.49
N PHE A 126 23.07 1.76 10.67
CA PHE A 126 24.06 1.35 11.65
C PHE A 126 25.08 0.45 10.97
N ASN A 127 26.36 0.72 11.20
CA ASN A 127 27.45 0.09 10.46
C ASN A 127 28.46 -0.49 11.45
N ILE A 128 28.96 -1.69 11.18
CA ILE A 128 30.04 -2.33 11.92
C ILE A 128 31.06 -2.83 10.89
N GLU A 129 32.33 -2.55 11.12
CA GLU A 129 33.42 -3.19 10.38
C GLU A 129 33.68 -4.59 10.93
N GLY A 130 33.82 -5.56 10.04
CA GLY A 130 34.04 -6.96 10.41
C GLY A 130 34.73 -7.74 9.31
N LYS A 131 35.18 -8.95 9.65
CA LYS A 131 35.76 -9.89 8.70
C LYS A 131 34.76 -11.00 8.42
N GLY A 132 34.40 -11.15 7.14
CA GLY A 132 33.64 -12.29 6.63
C GLY A 132 34.57 -13.26 5.93
N SER A 133 34.29 -14.56 6.03
CA SER A 133 34.97 -15.62 5.29
C SER A 133 33.95 -16.49 4.57
N TYR A 134 34.31 -16.96 3.38
CA TYR A 134 33.52 -17.92 2.62
C TYR A 134 34.48 -18.80 1.81
N ARG A 135 34.00 -19.93 1.28
CA ARG A 135 34.73 -20.74 0.30
C ARG A 135 33.83 -20.97 -0.90
N GLY A 136 34.24 -20.47 -2.05
CA GLY A 136 33.47 -20.63 -3.29
C GLY A 136 33.49 -22.09 -3.78
N ASN A 137 32.43 -22.54 -4.45
CA ASN A 137 32.44 -23.82 -5.17
C ASN A 137 32.72 -23.62 -6.67
N GLU A 138 32.68 -24.71 -7.45
CA GLU A 138 32.87 -24.72 -8.91
C GLU A 138 31.79 -23.97 -9.71
N HIS A 139 30.81 -23.36 -9.06
CA HIS A 139 29.82 -22.49 -9.70
C HIS A 139 29.78 -21.08 -9.10
N SER A 140 30.70 -20.77 -8.18
CA SER A 140 30.77 -19.46 -7.54
C SER A 140 31.25 -18.36 -8.49
N ASN A 141 30.72 -17.16 -8.27
CA ASN A 141 31.08 -15.92 -8.97
C ASN A 141 31.31 -14.81 -7.93
N PRO A 142 32.42 -14.85 -7.18
CA PRO A 142 32.66 -13.91 -6.10
C PRO A 142 33.01 -12.50 -6.61
N THR A 143 32.45 -11.47 -5.98
CA THR A 143 32.87 -10.07 -6.22
C THR A 143 34.29 -9.80 -5.70
N VAL A 144 34.69 -10.46 -4.59
CA VAL A 144 36.02 -10.30 -3.97
C VAL A 144 36.56 -11.68 -3.62
N GLY A 145 37.58 -12.17 -4.34
CA GLY A 145 38.19 -13.49 -4.12
C GLY A 145 38.27 -14.28 -5.42
N LYS A 146 38.58 -15.58 -5.31
CA LYS A 146 38.62 -16.50 -6.47
C LYS A 146 37.64 -17.66 -6.27
N LYS A 147 37.17 -18.16 -7.41
CA LYS A 147 36.34 -19.36 -7.47
C LYS A 147 37.13 -20.57 -6.94
N GLY A 148 36.51 -21.35 -6.06
CA GLY A 148 37.14 -22.55 -5.47
C GLY A 148 38.10 -22.28 -4.30
N GLU A 149 38.35 -21.02 -3.96
CA GLU A 149 39.21 -20.57 -2.85
C GLU A 149 38.38 -19.93 -1.71
#